data_AF-A0A0G4GUU3-F1
#
_entry.id   AF-A0A0G4GUU3-F1
#
_cell.length_a   1.000
_cell.length_b   1.000
_cell.length_c   1.000
_cell.angle_alpha   90.00
_cell.angle_beta   90.00
_cell.angle_gamma   90.00
#
_symmetry.space_group_name_H-M   'P 1'
#
loop_
_entity.id
_entity.type
_entity.pdbx_description
1 polymer ?
#
loop_
_entity_poly.entity_id
_entity_poly.type
_entity_poly.pdbx_seq_one_letter_code
_entity_poly.pdbx_strand_id
1 'polypeptide(L)'
;MASVQDVRYTTQQLSRCVQSGKSETKECKMLEEKMIDQAADVVSRECAGHVEDFRSCYIHNYRLPNCTDEVVNKLTTCQTRITDYIAS
;
A
#
# COMPACT_ATOMS: atom_id res chain seq x y z
N MET A 1 0.93 -10.57 10.21
CA MET A 1 0.95 -10.29 8.76
C MET A 1 -0.48 -10.33 8.26
N ALA A 2 -0.91 -9.27 7.59
CA ALA A 2 -2.23 -9.20 6.96
C ALA A 2 -2.18 -9.86 5.57
N SER A 3 -3.22 -10.62 5.26
CA SER A 3 -3.48 -11.10 3.92
C SER A 3 -4.26 -10.06 3.12
N VAL A 4 -4.28 -10.18 1.79
CA VAL A 4 -5.12 -9.32 0.95
C VAL A 4 -6.61 -9.44 1.31
N GLN A 5 -7.05 -10.64 1.71
CA GLN A 5 -8.44 -10.88 2.13
C GLN A 5 -8.77 -10.10 3.41
N ASP A 6 -7.84 -10.00 4.35
CA ASP A 6 -8.02 -9.21 5.57
C ASP A 6 -8.21 -7.73 5.24
N VAL A 7 -7.41 -7.19 4.31
CA VAL A 7 -7.50 -5.78 3.92
C VAL A 7 -8.82 -5.50 3.20
N ARG A 8 -9.25 -6.37 2.29
CA ARG A 8 -10.54 -6.26 1.61
C ARG A 8 -11.70 -6.29 2.58
N TYR A 9 -11.66 -7.21 3.56
CA TYR A 9 -12.66 -7.29 4.60
C TYR A 9 -12.73 -5.98 5.42
N THR A 10 -11.59 -5.46 5.89
CA THR A 10 -11.55 -4.19 6.63
C THR A 10 -12.02 -3.01 5.77
N THR A 11 -11.67 -2.98 4.49
CA THR A 11 -12.11 -1.95 3.53
C THR A 11 -13.63 -1.96 3.36
N GLN A 12 -14.25 -3.14 3.26
CA GLN A 12 -15.71 -3.26 3.20
C GLN A 12 -16.37 -2.78 4.49
N GLN A 13 -15.80 -3.09 5.65
CA GLN A 13 -16.31 -2.61 6.94
C GLN A 13 -16.20 -1.09 7.06
N LEU A 14 -15.06 -0.52 6.64
CA LEU A 14 -14.84 0.92 6.61
C LEU A 14 -15.85 1.62 5.67
N SER A 15 -16.05 1.08 4.46
CA SER A 15 -17.03 1.61 3.50
C SER A 15 -18.45 1.64 4.10
N ARG A 16 -18.88 0.58 4.79
CA ARG A 16 -20.18 0.54 5.47
C ARG A 16 -20.25 1.56 6.61
N CYS A 17 -19.17 1.70 7.36
CA CYS A 17 -19.05 2.64 8.46
C CYS A 17 -19.23 4.09 7.96
N VAL A 18 -18.54 4.45 6.88
CA VAL A 18 -18.66 5.77 6.23
C VAL A 18 -20.05 5.98 5.65
N GLN A 19 -20.61 4.99 4.94
CA GLN A 19 -21.96 5.06 4.35
C GLN A 19 -23.07 5.21 5.40
N SER A 20 -22.85 4.73 6.62
CA SER A 20 -23.80 4.88 7.74
C SER A 20 -23.84 6.29 8.35
N GLY A 21 -23.06 7.24 7.82
CA GLY A 21 -22.96 8.61 8.34
C GLY A 21 -22.17 8.71 9.65
N LYS A 22 -21.46 7.64 10.03
CA LYS A 22 -20.68 7.53 11.27
C LYS A 22 -19.19 7.81 11.08
N SER A 23 -18.77 8.42 9.97
CA SER A 23 -17.36 8.60 9.61
C SER A 23 -16.49 9.20 10.73
N GLU A 24 -17.06 10.10 11.54
CA GLU A 24 -16.34 10.74 12.65
C GLU A 24 -16.25 9.90 13.93
N THR A 25 -16.93 8.75 13.98
CA THR A 25 -16.90 7.85 15.13
C THR A 25 -15.52 7.22 15.31
N LYS A 26 -15.16 6.95 16.56
CA LYS A 26 -13.93 6.24 16.92
C LYS A 26 -13.83 4.88 16.19
N GLU A 27 -14.95 4.22 15.98
CA GLU A 27 -15.02 2.92 15.28
C GLU A 27 -14.58 3.03 13.82
N CYS A 28 -15.08 4.01 13.05
CA CYS A 28 -14.64 4.19 11.67
C CYS A 28 -13.17 4.59 11.59
N LYS A 29 -12.68 5.45 12.50
CA LYS A 29 -11.26 5.84 12.54
C LYS A 29 -10.34 4.66 12.84
N MET A 30 -10.72 3.79 13.77
CA MET A 30 -9.96 2.55 14.04
C MET A 30 -9.96 1.59 12.85
N LEU A 31 -11.07 1.52 12.09
CA LEU A 31 -11.13 0.72 10.86
C LEU A 31 -10.25 1.31 9.75
N GLU A 32 -10.19 2.64 9.65
CA GLU A 32 -9.31 3.36 8.72
C GLU A 32 -7.84 3.11 9.02
N GLU A 33 -7.40 3.34 10.26
CA GLU A 33 -6.03 3.05 10.71
C GLU A 33 -5.67 1.58 10.46
N LYS A 34 -6.56 0.66 10.84
CA LYS A 34 -6.36 -0.78 10.62
C LYS A 34 -6.24 -1.11 9.13
N MET A 35 -7.07 -0.52 8.27
CA MET A 35 -7.01 -0.74 6.83
C MET A 35 -5.67 -0.26 6.27
N ILE A 36 -5.20 0.92 6.68
CA ILE A 36 -3.91 1.49 6.28
C ILE A 36 -2.76 0.59 6.71
N ASP A 37 -2.73 0.14 7.96
CA ASP A 37 -1.67 -0.73 8.48
C ASP A 37 -1.62 -2.07 7.74
N GLN A 38 -2.79 -2.67 7.49
CA GLN A 38 -2.90 -3.93 6.76
C GLN A 38 -2.49 -3.77 5.29
N ALA A 39 -2.89 -2.68 4.64
CA ALA A 39 -2.49 -2.36 3.27
C ALA A 39 -0.97 -2.13 3.18
N ALA A 40 -0.40 -1.39 4.14
CA ALA A 40 1.03 -1.13 4.21
C ALA A 40 1.85 -2.42 4.38
N ASP A 41 1.41 -3.37 5.21
CA ASP A 41 2.06 -4.67 5.38
C ASP A 41 2.06 -5.48 4.06
N VAL A 42 0.94 -5.47 3.34
CA VAL A 42 0.82 -6.14 2.03
C VAL A 42 1.72 -5.46 1.00
N VAL A 43 1.61 -4.15 0.82
CA VAL A 43 2.42 -3.39 -0.16
C VAL A 43 3.91 -3.54 0.12
N SER A 44 4.33 -3.44 1.38
CA SER A 44 5.74 -3.57 1.77
C SER A 44 6.31 -4.94 1.42
N ARG A 45 5.51 -6.01 1.59
CA ARG A 45 5.90 -7.37 1.24
C ARG A 45 5.94 -7.60 -0.27
N GLU A 46 4.88 -7.23 -0.98
CA GLU A 46 4.75 -7.50 -2.41
C GLU A 46 5.69 -6.64 -3.27
N CYS A 47 5.99 -5.41 -2.81
CA CYS A 47 6.86 -4.47 -3.55
C CYS A 47 8.28 -4.40 -3.01
N ALA A 48 8.68 -5.27 -2.06
CA ALA A 48 9.99 -5.20 -1.40
C ALA A 48 11.18 -5.18 -2.37
N GLY A 49 11.13 -6.01 -3.43
CA GLY A 49 12.20 -6.07 -4.43
C GLY A 49 12.42 -4.73 -5.14
N HIS A 50 11.33 -4.05 -5.52
CA HIS A 50 11.41 -2.73 -6.18
C HIS A 50 11.87 -1.62 -5.22
N VAL A 51 11.55 -1.75 -3.92
CA VAL A 51 12.05 -0.82 -2.89
C VAL A 51 13.57 -0.97 -2.74
N GLU A 52 14.10 -2.19 -2.74
CA GLU A 52 15.54 -2.41 -2.64
C GLU A 52 16.30 -1.91 -3.89
N ASP A 53 15.74 -2.09 -5.08
CA ASP A 53 16.30 -1.50 -6.32
C ASP A 53 16.36 0.03 -6.23
N PHE A 54 15.26 0.65 -5.80
CA PHE A 54 15.19 2.10 -5.60
C PHE A 54 16.17 2.57 -4.52
N ARG A 55 16.26 1.84 -3.40
CA ARG A 55 17.15 2.14 -2.29
C ARG A 55 18.61 2.05 -2.71
N SER A 56 18.98 1.04 -3.49
CA SER A 56 20.31 0.90 -4.07
C SER A 56 20.64 2.13 -4.91
N CYS A 57 19.74 2.53 -5.81
CA CYS A 57 19.90 3.75 -6.60
C CYS A 57 20.06 5.00 -5.73
N TYR A 58 19.23 5.16 -4.70
CA TYR A 58 19.29 6.29 -3.78
C TYR A 58 20.63 6.37 -3.04
N ILE A 59 21.11 5.26 -2.47
CA ILE A 59 22.39 5.20 -1.74
C ILE A 59 23.57 5.57 -2.66
N HIS A 60 23.48 5.21 -3.94
CA HIS A 60 24.49 5.55 -4.94
C HIS A 60 24.25 6.90 -5.64
N ASN A 61 23.35 7.74 -5.13
CA ASN A 61 22.99 9.04 -5.73
C ASN A 61 22.60 8.93 -7.22
N TYR A 62 21.94 7.84 -7.59
CA TYR A 62 21.50 7.52 -8.96
C TYR A 62 22.63 7.43 -9.99
N ARG A 63 23.87 7.18 -9.56
CA ARG A 63 25.04 7.08 -10.44
C ARG A 63 25.24 5.71 -11.07
N LEU A 64 24.49 4.69 -10.64
CA LEU A 64 24.60 3.37 -11.25
C LEU A 64 23.92 3.35 -12.63
N PRO A 65 24.47 2.61 -13.61
CA PRO A 65 23.95 2.59 -14.98
C PRO A 65 22.51 2.05 -15.10
N ASN A 66 22.05 1.28 -14.12
CA ASN A 66 20.70 0.73 -14.04
C ASN A 66 19.70 1.66 -13.31
N CYS A 67 20.14 2.80 -12.79
CA CYS A 67 19.27 3.76 -12.12
C CYS A 67 18.59 4.69 -13.11
N THR A 68 17.59 4.16 -13.81
CA THR A 68 16.73 4.91 -14.73
C THR A 68 15.35 5.15 -14.12
N ASP A 69 14.52 5.93 -14.81
CA ASP A 69 13.11 6.14 -14.46
C ASP A 69 12.32 4.82 -14.36
N GLU A 70 12.82 3.73 -14.96
CA GLU A 70 12.22 2.41 -14.89
C GLU A 70 12.18 1.87 -13.45
N VAL A 71 13.16 2.20 -12.60
CA VAL A 71 13.20 1.77 -11.20
C VAL A 71 12.04 2.38 -10.42
N VAL A 72 11.78 3.67 -10.61
CA VAL A 72 10.65 4.37 -9.99
C VAL A 72 9.33 3.84 -10.56
N ASN A 73 9.24 3.65 -11.87
CA ASN A 73 8.03 3.14 -12.52
C ASN A 73 7.67 1.73 -12.05
N LYS A 74 8.65 0.84 -11.84
CA LYS A 74 8.41 -0.50 -11.29
C LYS A 74 7.82 -0.44 -9.88
N LEU A 75 8.38 0.42 -9.03
CA LEU A 75 7.89 0.61 -7.67
C LEU A 75 6.47 1.17 -7.63
N THR A 76 6.20 2.26 -8.35
CA THR A 76 4.87 2.90 -8.37
C THR A 76 3.82 2.00 -9.01
N THR A 77 4.17 1.29 -10.10
CA THR A 77 3.27 0.31 -10.73
C THR A 77 2.91 -0.82 -9.77
N CYS A 78 3.86 -1.32 -8.98
CA CYS A 78 3.58 -2.33 -7.97
C CYS A 78 2.61 -1.80 -6.91
N GLN A 79 2.86 -0.61 -6.38
CA GLN A 79 1.99 0.03 -5.38
C GLN A 79 0.57 0.20 -5.92
N THR A 80 0.41 0.79 -7.11
CA THR A 80 -0.90 0.97 -7.76
C THR A 80 -1.62 -0.35 -7.97
N ARG A 81 -0.93 -1.37 -8.50
CA ARG A 81 -1.55 -2.69 -8.75
C ARG A 81 -2.08 -3.32 -7.46
N ILE A 82 -1.33 -3.23 -6.36
CA ILE A 82 -1.74 -3.80 -5.07
C ILE A 82 -2.88 -2.98 -4.46
N THR A 83 -2.82 -1.64 -4.49
CA THR A 83 -3.90 -0.80 -3.97
C THR A 83 -5.19 -0.98 -4.75
N ASP A 84 -5.12 -1.09 -6.08
CA ASP A 84 -6.29 -1.35 -6.92
C ASP A 84 -6.89 -2.74 -6.62
N TYR A 85 -6.03 -3.73 -6.39
CA TYR A 85 -6.47 -5.07 -6.01
C TYR A 85 -7.10 -5.11 -4.60
N ILE A 86 -6.69 -4.24 -3.69
CA ILE A 86 -7.30 -4.11 -2.35
C ILE A 86 -8.61 -3.34 -2.40
N ALA A 87 -8.69 -2.28 -3.22
CA ALA A 87 -9.84 -1.40 -3.33
C ALA A 87 -10.99 -1.98 -4.18
N SER A 88 -10.70 -2.99 -5.01
CA SER A 88 -11.69 -3.76 -5.81
C SER A 88 -12.43 -4.82 -5.00
#